data_AF-A0A329WLI1-F1
#
_entry.id   AF-A0A329WLI1-F1
#
_cell.length_a   1.000
_cell.length_b   1.000
_cell.length_c   1.000
_cell.angle_alpha   90.00
_cell.angle_beta   90.00
_cell.angle_gamma   90.00
#
_symmetry.space_group_name_H-M   'P 1'
#
loop_
_entity.id
_entity.type
_entity.pdbx_description
1 polymer ?
#
loop_
_entity_poly.entity_id
_entity_poly.type
_entity_poly.pdbx_seq_one_letter_code
_entity_poly.pdbx_strand_id
1 'polypeptide(L)'
;MSQSNVEISDDVQTWLSDHRYKEGFFTQVATDELAKGLSEEVVRAISAKRNEPVWMLEFRLEAYRHWLGMEEPHWLKAHYPNLDYQDYSYYSAPSCGACGDSCNSQSGAVQGTGAEQANSYLTAEIEEAFDKLGVPVREGEAVAVDAIFDSVSVSTTYRDKLAKEGIIFCSFSEAIQEYPGLVRKYLGSVVASHDNFFAALNAVVASDGTFVYVPKGVRCPMELSTYFRINAAKTGQFERTILIADEGSYVSYIEGCSAPVRDSYQLHAAVVEVIIHKDAEVKYSTVQNWFSGGDSAGGILNFVTKRALCEGENAKMSWTQSETGSAITWKYPSVILKGDNSIGEFFSVALTNGTQQADTGTKMIHIGRNTKSTIISKGISAGRSQNSYRGLVKILPGAENARNYTQCDSMLIGTECGAHTFPYVEVQNNTAQLEHEATTSRIGEDQLFYCLQRGISEDDAISMIVNGFCKDVFSELPLEFAVEAQKLLAISLEHSVG
;
A
#
# COMPACT_ATOMS: atom_id res chain seq x y z
N MET A 1 -27.58 8.01 -14.61
CA MET A 1 -26.25 8.44 -15.11
C MET A 1 -26.24 9.96 -15.09
N SER A 2 -25.83 10.57 -13.98
CA SER A 2 -25.54 12.01 -13.93
C SER A 2 -24.04 12.16 -14.12
N GLN A 3 -23.61 12.67 -15.26
CA GLN A 3 -22.23 13.12 -15.44
C GLN A 3 -22.04 14.36 -14.55
N SER A 4 -21.33 14.22 -13.43
CA SER A 4 -20.96 15.34 -12.58
C SER A 4 -19.58 15.84 -12.99
N ASN A 5 -19.53 17.02 -13.61
CA ASN A 5 -18.30 17.79 -13.69
C ASN A 5 -17.98 18.31 -12.28
N VAL A 6 -16.84 17.91 -11.71
CA VAL A 6 -16.41 18.34 -10.37
C VAL A 6 -15.66 19.68 -10.50
N GLU A 7 -16.26 20.76 -10.00
CA GLU A 7 -15.57 22.04 -9.79
C GLU A 7 -14.62 21.91 -8.58
N ILE A 8 -13.36 22.33 -8.76
CA ILE A 8 -12.33 22.37 -7.70
C ILE A 8 -12.58 23.60 -6.82
N SER A 9 -12.63 23.43 -5.49
CA SER A 9 -12.81 24.53 -4.53
C SER A 9 -11.65 25.54 -4.57
N ASP A 10 -11.93 26.81 -4.26
CA ASP A 10 -10.95 27.92 -4.26
C ASP A 10 -9.78 27.67 -3.29
N ASP A 11 -10.03 26.94 -2.19
CA ASP A 11 -9.01 26.55 -1.22
C ASP A 11 -7.99 25.58 -1.85
N VAL A 12 -8.44 24.58 -2.61
CA VAL A 12 -7.57 23.62 -3.32
C VAL A 12 -6.76 24.29 -4.43
N GLN A 13 -7.32 25.31 -5.11
CA GLN A 13 -6.57 26.10 -6.10
C GLN A 13 -5.39 26.85 -5.48
N THR A 14 -5.52 27.31 -4.24
CA THR A 14 -4.46 28.03 -3.51
C THR A 14 -3.26 27.11 -3.20
N TRP A 15 -3.52 25.85 -2.85
CA TRP A 15 -2.46 24.86 -2.60
C TRP A 15 -1.73 24.44 -3.87
N LEU A 16 -2.44 24.36 -5.00
CA LEU A 16 -1.86 24.09 -6.32
C LEU A 16 -1.02 25.27 -6.83
N SER A 17 -1.41 26.52 -6.55
CA SER A 17 -0.64 27.71 -6.94
C SER A 17 0.64 27.91 -6.11
N ASP A 18 0.62 27.52 -4.83
CA ASP A 18 1.76 27.67 -3.90
C ASP A 18 2.81 26.55 -4.01
N HIS A 19 2.65 25.56 -4.92
CA HIS A 19 3.58 24.45 -5.16
C HIS A 19 3.89 23.56 -3.93
N ARG A 20 3.05 23.57 -2.88
CA ARG A 20 3.33 22.86 -1.61
C ARG A 20 3.20 21.33 -1.71
N TYR A 21 2.52 20.80 -2.72
CA TYR A 21 2.43 19.36 -3.00
C TYR A 21 2.37 19.12 -4.52
N LYS A 22 3.47 18.63 -5.10
CA LYS A 22 3.68 18.56 -6.56
C LYS A 22 2.77 17.54 -7.25
N GLU A 23 2.44 16.47 -6.55
CA GLU A 23 1.59 15.37 -7.03
C GLU A 23 0.08 15.68 -6.86
N GLY A 24 -0.27 16.87 -6.37
CA GLY A 24 -1.62 17.28 -5.99
C GLY A 24 -2.60 17.52 -7.13
N PHE A 25 -2.16 17.43 -8.38
CA PHE A 25 -2.95 17.83 -9.54
C PHE A 25 -4.10 16.86 -9.83
N PHE A 26 -5.23 17.43 -10.24
CA PHE A 26 -6.43 16.71 -10.63
C PHE A 26 -6.52 16.56 -12.15
N THR A 27 -6.85 15.37 -12.62
CA THR A 27 -7.11 15.12 -14.05
C THR A 27 -8.61 14.99 -14.28
N GLN A 28 -9.18 15.85 -15.13
CA GLN A 28 -10.60 15.79 -15.46
C GLN A 28 -10.85 14.68 -16.49
N VAL A 29 -11.40 13.55 -16.04
CA VAL A 29 -11.80 12.41 -16.89
C VAL A 29 -13.27 12.10 -16.61
N ALA A 30 -14.05 11.74 -17.63
CA ALA A 30 -15.42 11.28 -17.42
C ALA A 30 -15.39 9.92 -16.70
N THR A 31 -16.14 9.78 -15.60
CA THR A 31 -16.17 8.58 -14.75
C THR A 31 -17.56 7.93 -14.74
N ASP A 32 -17.60 6.61 -14.71
CA ASP A 32 -18.81 5.80 -14.47
C ASP A 32 -18.80 5.30 -13.02
N GLU A 33 -19.65 5.93 -12.20
CA GLU A 33 -19.74 5.70 -10.75
C GLU A 33 -21.02 4.94 -10.38
N LEU A 34 -20.89 4.01 -9.44
CA LEU A 34 -22.07 3.38 -8.83
C LEU A 34 -22.76 4.34 -7.85
N ALA A 35 -24.04 4.09 -7.57
CA ALA A 35 -24.76 4.84 -6.56
C ALA A 35 -24.08 4.71 -5.19
N LYS A 36 -24.13 5.79 -4.41
CA LYS A 36 -23.59 5.83 -3.06
C LYS A 36 -24.22 4.77 -2.16
N GLY A 37 -23.41 4.26 -1.25
CA GLY A 37 -23.84 3.35 -0.21
C GLY A 37 -23.48 1.90 -0.46
N LEU A 38 -23.51 1.12 0.62
CA LEU A 38 -23.14 -0.28 0.64
C LEU A 38 -24.35 -1.15 0.97
N SER A 39 -24.85 -1.85 -0.04
CA SER A 39 -25.96 -2.81 0.07
C SER A 39 -25.63 -4.11 -0.69
N GLU A 40 -26.36 -5.20 -0.41
CA GLU A 40 -26.21 -6.44 -1.20
C GLU A 40 -26.43 -6.22 -2.70
N GLU A 41 -27.29 -5.25 -3.08
CA GLU A 41 -27.54 -4.91 -4.47
C GLU A 41 -26.32 -4.27 -5.13
N VAL A 42 -25.62 -3.38 -4.41
CA VAL A 42 -24.36 -2.77 -4.88
C VAL A 42 -23.28 -3.83 -5.05
N VAL A 43 -23.16 -4.77 -4.12
CA VAL A 43 -22.21 -5.89 -4.22
C VAL A 43 -22.49 -6.74 -5.46
N ARG A 44 -23.77 -7.07 -5.71
CA ARG A 44 -24.18 -7.80 -6.91
C ARG A 44 -23.92 -6.99 -8.18
N ALA A 45 -24.10 -5.67 -8.15
CA ALA A 45 -23.83 -4.79 -9.28
C ALA A 45 -22.33 -4.73 -9.62
N ILE A 46 -21.45 -4.61 -8.61
CA ILE A 46 -19.99 -4.64 -8.79
C ILE A 46 -19.57 -5.96 -9.46
N SER A 47 -20.06 -7.09 -8.91
CA SER A 47 -19.73 -8.42 -9.41
C SER A 47 -20.26 -8.66 -10.84
N ALA A 48 -21.49 -8.21 -11.13
CA ALA A 48 -22.10 -8.33 -12.46
C ALA A 48 -21.40 -7.47 -13.52
N LYS A 49 -20.99 -6.24 -13.18
CA LYS A 49 -20.28 -5.33 -14.09
C LYS A 49 -18.95 -5.91 -14.57
N ARG A 50 -18.30 -6.73 -13.74
CA ARG A 50 -17.02 -7.41 -14.04
C ARG A 50 -17.16 -8.83 -14.58
N ASN A 51 -18.38 -9.31 -14.75
CA ASN A 51 -18.65 -10.69 -15.18
C ASN A 51 -17.92 -11.74 -14.30
N GLU A 52 -17.97 -11.55 -12.97
CA GLU A 52 -17.29 -12.44 -12.04
C GLU A 52 -17.94 -13.83 -11.94
N PRO A 53 -17.16 -14.89 -11.71
CA PRO A 53 -17.68 -16.21 -11.40
C PRO A 53 -18.55 -16.23 -10.12
N VAL A 54 -19.50 -17.17 -10.07
CA VAL A 54 -20.44 -17.30 -8.93
C VAL A 54 -19.74 -17.44 -7.57
N TRP A 55 -18.60 -18.15 -7.51
CA TRP A 55 -17.86 -18.33 -6.26
C TRP A 55 -17.28 -17.00 -5.72
N MET A 56 -16.96 -16.05 -6.59
CA MET A 56 -16.45 -14.73 -6.18
C MET A 56 -17.58 -13.86 -5.62
N LEU A 57 -18.77 -13.94 -6.23
CA LEU A 57 -19.97 -13.29 -5.69
C LEU A 57 -20.30 -13.84 -4.29
N GLU A 58 -20.23 -15.16 -4.09
CA GLU A 58 -20.45 -15.79 -2.78
C GLU A 58 -19.44 -15.30 -1.75
N PHE A 59 -18.16 -15.21 -2.11
CA PHE A 59 -17.10 -14.66 -1.26
C PHE A 59 -17.40 -13.23 -0.80
N ARG A 60 -17.81 -12.35 -1.72
CA ARG A 60 -18.18 -10.95 -1.40
C ARG A 60 -19.41 -10.86 -0.50
N LEU A 61 -20.44 -11.67 -0.77
CA LEU A 61 -21.66 -11.68 0.03
C LEU A 61 -21.43 -12.22 1.44
N GLU A 62 -20.57 -13.23 1.59
CA GLU A 62 -20.15 -13.74 2.90
C GLU A 62 -19.37 -12.66 3.68
N ALA A 63 -18.42 -11.98 3.04
CA ALA A 63 -17.71 -10.86 3.63
C ALA A 63 -18.67 -9.75 4.10
N TYR A 64 -19.70 -9.43 3.29
CA TYR A 64 -20.67 -8.38 3.62
C TYR A 64 -21.49 -8.74 4.86
N ARG A 65 -21.95 -9.99 4.96
CA ARG A 65 -22.70 -10.49 6.13
C ARG A 65 -21.86 -10.45 7.40
N HIS A 66 -20.57 -10.80 7.31
CA HIS A 66 -19.66 -10.70 8.44
C HIS A 66 -19.43 -9.25 8.85
N TRP A 67 -19.20 -8.37 7.88
CA TRP A 67 -18.95 -6.95 8.13
C TRP A 67 -20.12 -6.27 8.84
N LEU A 68 -21.37 -6.57 8.48
CA LEU A 68 -22.57 -6.05 9.16
C LEU A 68 -22.64 -6.39 10.66
N GLY A 69 -21.98 -7.48 11.09
CA GLY A 69 -21.92 -7.90 12.49
C GLY A 69 -20.70 -7.38 13.25
N MET A 70 -19.80 -6.63 12.60
CA MET A 70 -18.58 -6.11 13.21
C MET A 70 -18.77 -4.66 13.69
N GLU A 71 -18.07 -4.30 14.76
CA GLU A 71 -17.95 -2.92 15.21
C GLU A 71 -16.66 -2.31 14.66
N GLU A 72 -16.70 -1.02 14.30
CA GLU A 72 -15.53 -0.28 13.85
C GLU A 72 -14.51 -0.14 15.01
N PRO A 73 -13.24 -0.54 14.81
CA PRO A 73 -12.27 -0.52 15.89
C PRO A 73 -11.70 0.89 16.11
N HIS A 74 -11.89 1.44 17.31
CA HIS A 74 -11.38 2.77 17.71
C HIS A 74 -10.33 2.73 18.84
N TRP A 75 -9.62 1.61 19.00
CA TRP A 75 -8.55 1.52 20.01
C TRP A 75 -7.27 2.27 19.60
N LEU A 76 -7.13 2.59 18.32
CA LEU A 76 -6.09 3.46 17.78
C LEU A 76 -6.15 4.81 18.51
N LYS A 77 -4.99 5.32 18.96
CA LYS A 77 -4.90 6.67 19.53
C LYS A 77 -4.93 7.73 18.43
N ALA A 78 -5.97 7.72 17.60
CA ALA A 78 -6.17 8.71 16.57
C ALA A 78 -7.59 9.26 16.60
N HIS A 79 -7.71 10.56 16.33
CA HIS A 79 -8.99 11.24 16.28
C HIS A 79 -9.37 11.56 14.84
N TYR A 80 -10.44 10.93 14.35
CA TYR A 80 -11.11 11.27 13.09
C TYR A 80 -12.62 11.23 13.31
N PRO A 81 -13.41 12.04 12.57
CA PRO A 81 -14.86 11.93 12.60
C PRO A 81 -15.28 10.54 12.09
N ASN A 82 -16.33 9.97 12.68
CA ASN A 82 -16.89 8.71 12.23
C ASN A 82 -17.21 8.80 10.74
N LEU A 83 -16.75 7.81 9.97
CA LEU A 83 -16.97 7.75 8.54
C LEU A 83 -18.41 7.30 8.27
N ASP A 84 -19.11 8.03 7.41
CA ASP A 84 -20.39 7.56 6.89
C ASP A 84 -20.14 6.65 5.68
N TYR A 85 -20.06 5.33 5.93
CA TYR A 85 -19.92 4.31 4.91
C TYR A 85 -21.02 4.37 3.83
N GLN A 86 -22.15 5.01 4.11
CA GLN A 86 -23.22 5.16 3.11
C GLN A 86 -23.03 6.38 2.18
N ASP A 87 -22.13 7.32 2.49
CA ASP A 87 -21.83 8.48 1.63
C ASP A 87 -20.74 8.19 0.58
N TYR A 88 -20.02 7.07 0.71
CA TYR A 88 -18.96 6.68 -0.22
C TYR A 88 -19.51 6.06 -1.50
N SER A 89 -18.84 6.35 -2.61
CA SER A 89 -18.92 5.53 -3.83
C SER A 89 -17.82 4.47 -3.78
N TYR A 90 -18.22 3.21 -3.94
CA TYR A 90 -17.33 2.04 -3.85
C TYR A 90 -16.84 1.54 -5.20
N TYR A 91 -17.22 2.22 -6.29
CA TYR A 91 -16.77 1.89 -7.64
C TYR A 91 -16.76 3.16 -8.50
N SER A 92 -15.61 3.46 -9.10
CA SER A 92 -15.46 4.51 -10.11
C SER A 92 -14.48 4.06 -11.19
N ALA A 93 -14.89 4.09 -12.45
CA ALA A 93 -14.03 3.76 -13.58
C ALA A 93 -14.02 4.90 -14.60
N PRO A 94 -12.86 5.26 -15.21
CA PRO A 94 -12.85 6.20 -16.32
C PRO A 94 -13.65 5.65 -17.51
N SER A 95 -14.43 6.51 -18.19
CA SER A 95 -15.24 6.11 -19.34
C SER A 95 -14.33 5.81 -20.53
N CYS A 96 -14.42 4.60 -21.09
CA CYS A 96 -13.70 4.27 -22.33
C CYS A 96 -14.07 5.25 -23.45
N GLY A 97 -13.06 5.90 -24.04
CA GLY A 97 -13.24 6.79 -25.20
C GLY A 97 -13.74 6.09 -26.48
N ALA A 98 -13.84 4.75 -26.47
CA ALA A 98 -14.39 3.93 -27.54
C ALA A 98 -15.91 3.66 -27.41
N CYS A 99 -16.57 4.24 -26.41
CA CYS A 99 -18.03 4.11 -26.22
C CYS A 99 -18.79 5.16 -27.03
N GLY A 100 -18.76 5.08 -28.36
CA GLY A 100 -19.72 5.82 -29.19
C GLY A 100 -21.15 5.28 -28.98
N ASP A 101 -22.16 6.16 -29.06
CA ASP A 101 -23.61 6.01 -28.81
C ASP A 101 -24.36 4.85 -29.52
N SER A 102 -23.84 3.63 -29.49
CA SER A 102 -24.44 2.45 -30.12
C SER A 102 -24.39 1.18 -29.26
N CYS A 103 -24.19 1.32 -27.95
CA CYS A 103 -24.35 0.21 -27.00
C CYS A 103 -25.79 0.16 -26.45
N ASN A 104 -26.78 0.06 -27.34
CA ASN A 104 -28.04 -0.55 -26.94
C ASN A 104 -27.79 -2.06 -26.82
N SER A 105 -27.98 -2.57 -25.61
CA SER A 105 -28.00 -3.97 -25.25
C SER A 105 -28.55 -4.87 -26.36
N GLN A 106 -27.67 -5.56 -27.08
CA GLN A 106 -28.03 -6.77 -27.81
C GLN A 106 -27.23 -7.94 -27.22
N SER A 107 -27.98 -8.95 -26.81
CA SER A 107 -27.50 -10.20 -26.24
C SER A 107 -26.69 -10.95 -27.30
N GLY A 108 -25.36 -10.94 -27.19
CA GLY A 108 -24.49 -11.73 -28.09
C GLY A 108 -23.15 -11.13 -28.47
N ALA A 109 -22.76 -9.95 -27.99
CA ALA A 109 -21.43 -9.41 -28.26
C ALA A 109 -20.36 -10.12 -27.41
N VAL A 110 -19.50 -10.89 -28.08
CA VAL A 110 -18.27 -11.43 -27.50
C VAL A 110 -17.32 -10.26 -27.24
N GLN A 111 -17.03 -9.98 -25.97
CA GLN A 111 -16.03 -9.00 -25.57
C GLN A 111 -14.63 -9.52 -25.96
N GLY A 112 -13.86 -8.68 -26.65
CA GLY A 112 -12.50 -8.97 -27.10
C GLY A 112 -11.54 -9.22 -25.93
N THR A 113 -10.48 -9.96 -26.21
CA THR A 113 -9.49 -10.46 -25.26
C THR A 113 -8.69 -9.34 -24.58
N GLY A 114 -8.73 -9.31 -23.24
CA GLY A 114 -7.82 -8.70 -22.25
C GLY A 114 -7.00 -7.46 -22.63
N ALA A 115 -6.02 -7.59 -23.52
CA ALA A 115 -5.08 -6.53 -23.87
C ALA A 115 -5.74 -5.33 -24.61
N GLU A 116 -6.85 -5.54 -25.30
CA GLU A 116 -7.60 -4.44 -25.95
C GLU A 116 -8.43 -3.61 -24.94
N GLN A 117 -8.84 -4.22 -23.81
CA GLN A 117 -9.61 -3.51 -22.77
C GLN A 117 -8.74 -2.62 -21.89
N ALA A 118 -7.55 -3.07 -21.44
CA ALA A 118 -6.66 -2.21 -20.66
C ALA A 118 -6.25 -0.95 -21.46
N ASN A 119 -5.82 -1.12 -22.71
CA ASN A 119 -5.51 -0.02 -23.63
C ASN A 119 -6.72 0.87 -23.96
N SER A 120 -7.96 0.41 -23.77
CA SER A 120 -9.15 1.21 -24.05
C SER A 120 -9.42 2.31 -23.01
N TYR A 121 -8.83 2.19 -21.82
CA TYR A 121 -8.90 3.20 -20.76
C TYR A 121 -7.75 4.21 -20.83
N LEU A 122 -6.71 3.94 -21.62
CA LEU A 122 -5.52 4.77 -21.72
C LEU A 122 -5.77 5.97 -22.65
N THR A 123 -6.39 7.02 -22.11
CA THR A 123 -6.60 8.29 -22.83
C THR A 123 -5.36 9.19 -22.74
N ALA A 124 -5.24 10.17 -23.65
CA ALA A 124 -4.11 11.09 -23.68
C ALA A 124 -3.94 11.88 -22.37
N GLU A 125 -5.06 12.17 -21.68
CA GLU A 125 -5.07 12.86 -20.39
C GLU A 125 -4.50 12.00 -19.27
N ILE A 126 -4.71 10.68 -19.32
CA ILE A 126 -4.17 9.74 -18.33
C ILE A 126 -2.68 9.50 -18.60
N GLU A 127 -2.26 9.40 -19.86
CA GLU A 127 -0.83 9.36 -20.22
C GLU A 127 -0.08 10.61 -19.70
N GLU A 128 -0.61 11.82 -19.96
CA GLU A 128 -0.01 13.06 -19.46
C GLU A 128 0.06 13.10 -17.93
N ALA A 129 -0.93 12.51 -17.26
CA ALA A 129 -0.98 12.45 -15.81
C ALA A 129 0.10 11.54 -15.22
N PHE A 130 0.40 10.40 -15.84
CA PHE A 130 1.48 9.52 -15.40
C PHE A 130 2.87 10.04 -15.82
N ASP A 131 2.99 10.68 -16.99
CA ASP A 131 4.22 11.35 -17.41
C ASP A 131 4.63 12.45 -16.42
N LYS A 132 3.67 13.24 -15.92
CA LYS A 132 3.90 14.23 -14.86
C LYS A 132 4.37 13.62 -13.54
N LEU A 133 3.97 12.39 -13.25
CA LEU A 133 4.42 11.63 -12.08
C LEU A 133 5.76 10.89 -12.32
N GLY A 134 6.30 10.94 -13.54
CA GLY A 134 7.51 10.21 -13.92
C GLY A 134 7.32 8.69 -13.98
N VAL A 135 6.08 8.20 -14.12
CA VAL A 135 5.78 6.76 -14.19
C VAL A 135 5.69 6.35 -15.66
N PRO A 136 6.58 5.47 -16.16
CA PRO A 136 6.57 5.07 -17.56
C PRO A 136 5.34 4.20 -17.87
N VAL A 137 4.42 4.70 -18.70
CA VAL A 137 3.22 3.96 -19.12
C VAL A 137 3.47 3.12 -20.39
N ARG A 138 4.59 3.35 -21.08
CA ARG A 138 5.03 2.66 -22.31
C ARG A 138 6.38 1.98 -22.11
N GLU A 139 6.63 0.89 -22.84
CA GLU A 139 7.87 0.11 -22.73
C GLU A 139 9.11 0.97 -23.07
N GLY A 140 10.02 1.12 -22.11
CA GLY A 140 11.23 1.94 -22.25
C GLY A 140 12.26 1.72 -21.14
N GLU A 141 11.81 1.43 -19.91
CA GLU A 141 12.67 1.19 -18.74
C GLU A 141 12.74 -0.29 -18.33
N ALA A 142 13.72 -0.67 -17.51
CA ALA A 142 13.99 -2.07 -17.13
C ALA A 142 13.02 -2.63 -16.06
N VAL A 143 11.89 -1.97 -15.81
CA VAL A 143 10.90 -2.28 -14.76
C VAL A 143 9.55 -2.57 -15.39
N ALA A 144 8.87 -3.64 -14.96
CA ALA A 144 7.49 -3.91 -15.38
C ALA A 144 6.52 -3.12 -14.51
N VAL A 145 5.72 -2.26 -15.13
CA VAL A 145 4.81 -1.34 -14.43
C VAL A 145 3.36 -1.69 -14.76
N ASP A 146 2.55 -1.86 -13.71
CA ASP A 146 1.08 -1.86 -13.78
C ASP A 146 0.53 -0.56 -13.18
N ALA A 147 -0.04 0.28 -14.04
CA ALA A 147 -0.53 1.62 -13.69
C ALA A 147 -2.04 1.56 -13.43
N ILE A 148 -2.42 1.86 -12.19
CA ILE A 148 -3.80 1.77 -11.71
C ILE A 148 -4.32 3.17 -11.42
N PHE A 149 -5.46 3.50 -12.02
CA PHE A 149 -6.12 4.80 -11.91
C PHE A 149 -7.55 4.60 -11.39
N ASP A 150 -7.84 5.17 -10.22
CA ASP A 150 -9.08 4.91 -9.47
C ASP A 150 -9.33 3.40 -9.28
N SER A 151 -10.37 2.85 -9.91
CA SER A 151 -10.71 1.42 -9.81
C SER A 151 -10.50 0.58 -11.08
N VAL A 152 -9.50 0.92 -11.90
CA VAL A 152 -9.15 0.12 -13.09
C VAL A 152 -7.65 0.15 -13.35
N SER A 153 -7.07 -0.98 -13.77
CA SER A 153 -5.72 -1.03 -14.36
C SER A 153 -5.77 -0.51 -15.80
N VAL A 154 -4.96 0.50 -16.08
CA VAL A 154 -4.97 1.24 -17.36
C VAL A 154 -3.86 0.77 -18.30
N SER A 155 -2.73 0.30 -17.76
CA SER A 155 -1.62 -0.24 -18.55
C SER A 155 -0.79 -1.21 -17.75
N THR A 156 -0.42 -2.33 -18.37
CA THR A 156 0.57 -3.29 -17.84
C THR A 156 1.67 -3.49 -18.88
N THR A 157 2.89 -3.08 -18.57
CA THR A 157 4.05 -3.22 -19.47
C THR A 157 4.74 -4.59 -19.33
N TYR A 158 5.43 -5.05 -20.37
CA TYR A 158 6.23 -6.29 -20.40
C TYR A 158 5.49 -7.62 -20.14
N ARG A 159 4.15 -7.64 -20.21
CA ARG A 159 3.32 -8.85 -20.03
C ARG A 159 3.78 -10.03 -20.89
N ASP A 160 4.09 -9.79 -22.17
CA ASP A 160 4.54 -10.85 -23.10
C ASP A 160 5.91 -11.44 -22.76
N LYS A 161 6.80 -10.65 -22.14
CA LYS A 161 8.12 -11.13 -21.72
C LYS A 161 8.00 -11.95 -20.44
N LEU A 162 7.22 -11.48 -19.47
CA LEU A 162 6.95 -12.20 -18.22
C LEU A 162 6.21 -13.52 -18.46
N ALA A 163 5.24 -13.52 -19.38
CA ALA A 163 4.47 -14.72 -19.74
C ALA A 163 5.35 -15.82 -20.37
N LYS A 164 6.44 -15.46 -21.09
CA LYS A 164 7.40 -16.45 -21.64
C LYS A 164 8.16 -17.21 -20.56
N GLU A 165 8.35 -16.59 -19.40
CA GLU A 165 8.97 -17.23 -18.23
C GLU A 165 7.94 -17.88 -17.29
N GLY A 166 6.66 -17.84 -17.67
CA GLY A 166 5.55 -18.39 -16.89
C GLY A 166 5.13 -17.52 -15.70
N ILE A 167 5.64 -16.29 -15.62
CA ILE A 167 5.28 -15.32 -14.59
C ILE A 167 3.93 -14.69 -14.99
N ILE A 168 2.99 -14.68 -14.06
CA ILE A 168 1.70 -14.00 -14.22
C ILE A 168 1.80 -12.67 -13.49
N PHE A 169 1.64 -11.58 -14.21
CA PHE A 169 1.55 -10.23 -13.66
C PHE A 169 0.40 -9.52 -14.37
N CYS A 170 -0.74 -9.38 -13.68
CA CYS A 170 -1.95 -8.78 -14.21
C CYS A 170 -2.81 -8.19 -13.10
N SER A 171 -3.89 -7.50 -13.49
CA SER A 171 -4.86 -6.97 -12.53
C SER A 171 -5.63 -8.09 -11.82
N PHE A 172 -6.12 -7.81 -10.62
CA PHE A 172 -6.92 -8.76 -9.83
C PHE A 172 -8.18 -9.21 -10.60
N SER A 173 -8.83 -8.30 -11.32
CA SER A 173 -10.00 -8.60 -12.16
C SER A 173 -9.68 -9.57 -13.30
N GLU A 174 -8.56 -9.37 -14.00
CA GLU A 174 -8.10 -10.28 -15.05
C GLU A 174 -7.75 -11.66 -14.50
N ALA A 175 -7.08 -11.72 -13.34
CA ALA A 175 -6.72 -12.99 -12.71
C ALA A 175 -7.94 -13.84 -12.35
N ILE A 176 -9.05 -13.23 -11.92
CA ILE A 176 -10.31 -13.94 -11.63
C ILE A 176 -10.88 -14.59 -12.90
N GLN A 177 -10.76 -13.93 -14.06
CA GLN A 177 -11.30 -14.42 -15.33
C GLN A 177 -10.38 -15.45 -16.00
N GLU A 178 -9.08 -15.15 -16.11
CA GLU A 178 -8.10 -15.99 -16.82
C GLU A 178 -7.59 -17.16 -15.95
N TYR A 179 -7.46 -16.96 -14.63
CA TYR A 179 -6.87 -17.94 -13.70
C TYR A 179 -7.76 -18.24 -12.47
N PRO A 180 -9.06 -18.52 -12.63
CA PRO A 180 -10.01 -18.65 -11.52
C PRO A 180 -9.62 -19.74 -10.51
N GLY A 181 -9.04 -20.85 -10.99
CA GLY A 181 -8.60 -21.95 -10.11
C GLY A 181 -7.45 -21.57 -9.19
N LEU A 182 -6.53 -20.72 -9.67
CA LEU A 182 -5.37 -20.27 -8.90
C LEU A 182 -5.78 -19.20 -7.89
N VAL A 183 -6.55 -18.20 -8.33
CA VAL A 183 -7.06 -17.14 -7.44
C VAL A 183 -7.92 -17.74 -6.33
N ARG A 184 -8.86 -18.64 -6.65
CA ARG A 184 -9.72 -19.28 -5.65
C ARG A 184 -8.94 -20.10 -4.60
N LYS A 185 -7.78 -20.65 -4.97
CA LYS A 185 -6.93 -21.40 -4.03
C LYS A 185 -6.29 -20.50 -2.98
N TYR A 186 -5.89 -19.29 -3.35
CA TYR A 186 -5.08 -18.41 -2.49
C TYR A 186 -5.82 -17.21 -1.92
N LEU A 187 -6.90 -16.75 -2.57
CA LEU A 187 -7.71 -15.63 -2.09
C LEU A 187 -8.26 -15.91 -0.69
N GLY A 188 -7.96 -15.02 0.26
CA GLY A 188 -8.42 -15.13 1.63
C GLY A 188 -7.73 -16.22 2.46
N SER A 189 -6.67 -16.85 1.91
CA SER A 189 -5.91 -17.89 2.62
C SER A 189 -5.03 -17.33 3.73
N VAL A 190 -4.59 -16.07 3.59
CA VAL A 190 -3.71 -15.39 4.55
C VAL A 190 -4.48 -14.30 5.29
N VAL A 191 -5.29 -13.52 4.56
CA VAL A 191 -6.16 -12.48 5.12
C VAL A 191 -7.61 -12.85 4.81
N ALA A 192 -8.24 -13.61 5.71
CA ALA A 192 -9.62 -14.06 5.53
C ALA A 192 -10.60 -12.88 5.36
N SER A 193 -11.75 -13.16 4.74
CA SER A 193 -12.85 -12.19 4.56
C SER A 193 -13.44 -11.64 5.86
N HIS A 194 -13.14 -12.27 7.00
CA HIS A 194 -13.59 -11.86 8.33
C HIS A 194 -12.43 -11.48 9.26
N ASP A 195 -11.22 -11.22 8.72
CA ASP A 195 -10.01 -10.98 9.52
C ASP A 195 -10.14 -9.76 10.45
N ASN A 196 -10.62 -8.65 9.92
CA ASN A 196 -10.90 -7.43 10.66
C ASN A 196 -11.91 -6.56 9.91
N PHE A 197 -12.39 -5.48 10.53
CA PHE A 197 -13.43 -4.61 9.97
C PHE A 197 -13.07 -4.08 8.56
N PHE A 198 -11.88 -3.52 8.38
CA PHE A 198 -11.46 -2.93 7.09
C PHE A 198 -11.08 -3.99 6.05
N ALA A 199 -10.53 -5.14 6.48
CA ALA A 199 -10.28 -6.27 5.60
C ALA A 199 -11.57 -6.93 5.09
N ALA A 200 -12.60 -6.99 5.93
CA ALA A 200 -13.93 -7.45 5.54
C ALA A 200 -14.58 -6.48 4.56
N LEU A 201 -14.54 -5.17 4.85
CA LEU A 201 -14.99 -4.13 3.92
C LEU A 201 -14.28 -4.24 2.57
N ASN A 202 -12.94 -4.35 2.59
CA ASN A 202 -12.15 -4.60 1.38
C ASN A 202 -12.65 -5.85 0.65
N ALA A 203 -12.81 -7.00 1.31
CA ALA A 203 -13.30 -8.22 0.64
C ALA A 203 -14.68 -8.07 -0.03
N VAL A 204 -15.54 -7.16 0.46
CA VAL A 204 -16.85 -6.86 -0.14
C VAL A 204 -16.69 -6.09 -1.45
N VAL A 205 -15.97 -4.97 -1.42
CA VAL A 205 -15.96 -3.96 -2.50
C VAL A 205 -14.71 -3.99 -3.36
N ALA A 206 -13.66 -4.72 -2.93
CA ALA A 206 -12.36 -4.71 -3.57
C ALA A 206 -12.50 -5.06 -5.03
N SER A 207 -12.10 -4.10 -5.81
CA SER A 207 -12.39 -3.97 -7.22
C SER A 207 -11.11 -4.16 -8.03
N ASP A 208 -10.01 -3.82 -7.36
CA ASP A 208 -8.73 -3.47 -7.95
C ASP A 208 -7.63 -4.18 -7.20
N GLY A 209 -6.41 -3.99 -7.68
CA GLY A 209 -5.20 -4.59 -7.12
C GLY A 209 -4.56 -5.52 -8.13
N THR A 210 -3.57 -6.25 -7.64
CA THR A 210 -2.60 -6.91 -8.51
C THR A 210 -2.50 -8.38 -8.16
N PHE A 211 -2.45 -9.22 -9.19
CA PHE A 211 -2.17 -10.63 -9.04
C PHE A 211 -0.79 -10.95 -9.62
N VAL A 212 0.05 -11.55 -8.77
CA VAL A 212 1.40 -11.97 -9.14
C VAL A 212 1.56 -13.45 -8.82
N TYR A 213 1.98 -14.23 -9.81
CA TYR A 213 2.37 -15.61 -9.61
C TYR A 213 3.72 -15.88 -10.28
N VAL A 214 4.69 -16.35 -9.50
CA VAL A 214 6.02 -16.73 -9.98
C VAL A 214 6.18 -18.25 -9.88
N PRO A 215 6.39 -18.95 -11.01
CA PRO A 215 6.44 -20.40 -11.05
C PRO A 215 7.74 -20.96 -10.44
N LYS A 216 7.74 -22.29 -10.24
CA LYS A 216 8.85 -23.00 -9.61
C LYS A 216 10.20 -22.76 -10.28
N GLY A 217 11.21 -22.47 -9.49
CA GLY A 217 12.60 -22.29 -9.92
C GLY A 217 12.86 -21.04 -10.77
N VAL A 218 11.86 -20.17 -10.95
CA VAL A 218 12.00 -18.94 -11.74
C VAL A 218 12.39 -17.77 -10.84
N ARG A 219 13.50 -17.14 -11.19
CA ARG A 219 13.91 -15.85 -10.65
C ARG A 219 13.41 -14.76 -11.60
N CYS A 220 12.48 -13.93 -11.13
CA CYS A 220 11.95 -12.83 -11.93
C CYS A 220 13.10 -11.97 -12.51
N PRO A 221 13.14 -11.74 -13.83
CA PRO A 221 14.30 -11.14 -14.49
C PRO A 221 14.38 -9.63 -14.28
N MET A 222 13.27 -9.02 -13.85
CA MET A 222 13.10 -7.59 -13.58
C MET A 222 12.27 -7.39 -12.32
N GLU A 223 12.25 -6.17 -11.80
CA GLU A 223 11.37 -5.82 -10.70
C GLU A 223 9.95 -5.57 -11.24
N LEU A 224 8.95 -6.02 -10.47
CA LEU A 224 7.55 -5.74 -10.74
C LEU A 224 7.17 -4.51 -9.94
N SER A 225 6.54 -3.54 -10.57
CA SER A 225 6.13 -2.28 -9.96
C SER A 225 4.66 -2.04 -10.26
N THR A 226 3.94 -1.56 -9.26
CA THR A 226 2.55 -1.12 -9.39
C THR A 226 2.46 0.29 -8.86
N TYR A 227 1.81 1.16 -9.62
CA TYR A 227 1.61 2.53 -9.21
C TYR A 227 0.12 2.84 -9.14
N PHE A 228 -0.33 3.17 -7.94
CA PHE A 228 -1.72 3.50 -7.64
C PHE A 228 -1.90 5.00 -7.58
N ARG A 229 -2.85 5.53 -8.37
CA ARG A 229 -3.26 6.92 -8.29
C ARG A 229 -4.75 7.02 -7.99
N ILE A 230 -5.07 7.67 -6.87
CA ILE A 230 -6.45 8.11 -6.58
C ILE A 230 -6.70 9.38 -7.38
N ASN A 231 -7.82 9.54 -8.07
CA ASN A 231 -8.17 10.78 -8.76
C ASN A 231 -9.60 11.24 -8.45
N ALA A 232 -10.57 10.32 -8.38
CA ALA A 232 -11.96 10.62 -8.07
C ALA A 232 -12.17 11.12 -6.61
N ALA A 233 -13.16 12.00 -6.43
CA ALA A 233 -13.48 12.57 -5.12
C ALA A 233 -14.51 11.68 -4.38
N LYS A 234 -14.29 11.45 -3.08
CA LYS A 234 -15.18 10.64 -2.21
C LYS A 234 -15.32 9.17 -2.66
N THR A 235 -14.36 8.67 -3.41
CA THR A 235 -14.21 7.25 -3.72
C THR A 235 -13.27 6.62 -2.70
N GLY A 236 -13.74 5.62 -1.97
CA GLY A 236 -12.84 4.81 -1.14
C GLY A 236 -12.02 3.89 -2.05
N GLN A 237 -10.71 3.82 -1.85
CA GLN A 237 -9.85 2.90 -2.61
C GLN A 237 -9.72 1.58 -1.86
N PHE A 238 -10.15 0.51 -2.51
CA PHE A 238 -10.10 -0.84 -1.98
C PHE A 238 -9.42 -1.74 -3.00
N GLU A 239 -8.12 -1.92 -2.80
CA GLU A 239 -7.30 -2.81 -3.61
C GLU A 239 -6.95 -4.08 -2.86
N ARG A 240 -6.81 -5.16 -3.62
CA ARG A 240 -6.38 -6.45 -3.10
C ARG A 240 -5.24 -7.00 -3.94
N THR A 241 -4.06 -7.08 -3.35
CA THR A 241 -2.87 -7.65 -3.99
C THR A 241 -2.63 -9.06 -3.48
N ILE A 242 -2.43 -10.00 -4.40
CA ILE A 242 -2.09 -11.39 -4.09
C ILE A 242 -0.79 -11.72 -4.82
N LEU A 243 0.26 -12.02 -4.07
CA LEU A 243 1.57 -12.42 -4.59
C LEU A 243 1.90 -13.83 -4.14
N ILE A 244 2.13 -14.72 -5.10
CA ILE A 244 2.51 -16.11 -4.86
C ILE A 244 3.88 -16.37 -5.47
N ALA A 245 4.82 -16.78 -4.62
CA ALA A 245 6.13 -17.24 -5.01
C ALA A 245 6.21 -18.76 -4.81
N ASP A 246 6.16 -19.53 -5.90
CA ASP A 246 6.26 -21.01 -5.86
C ASP A 246 7.70 -21.47 -5.56
N GLU A 247 7.91 -22.77 -5.40
CA GLU A 247 9.15 -23.35 -4.88
C GLU A 247 10.40 -22.86 -5.61
N GLY A 248 11.41 -22.36 -4.88
CA GLY A 248 12.68 -21.90 -5.43
C GLY A 248 12.59 -20.63 -6.29
N SER A 249 11.48 -19.90 -6.23
CA SER A 249 11.29 -18.67 -6.99
C SER A 249 11.79 -17.42 -6.27
N TYR A 250 12.05 -16.35 -7.03
CA TYR A 250 12.43 -15.05 -6.48
C TYR A 250 11.67 -13.93 -7.19
N VAL A 251 11.16 -12.96 -6.42
CA VAL A 251 10.53 -11.75 -6.97
C VAL A 251 10.79 -10.53 -6.09
N SER A 252 11.03 -9.40 -6.75
CA SER A 252 11.06 -8.07 -6.16
C SER A 252 9.83 -7.33 -6.67
N TYR A 253 8.94 -6.95 -5.76
CA TYR A 253 7.68 -6.25 -6.06
C TYR A 253 7.66 -4.91 -5.36
N ILE A 254 7.23 -3.86 -6.06
CA ILE A 254 7.21 -2.49 -5.60
C ILE A 254 5.80 -1.93 -5.77
N GLU A 255 5.32 -1.28 -4.71
CA GLU A 255 4.03 -0.64 -4.65
C GLU A 255 4.22 0.86 -4.39
N GLY A 256 3.81 1.69 -5.35
CA GLY A 256 3.77 3.13 -5.24
C GLY A 256 2.34 3.63 -5.10
N CYS A 257 2.08 4.64 -4.26
CA CYS A 257 0.79 5.32 -4.20
C CYS A 257 0.94 6.84 -4.16
N SER A 258 0.08 7.56 -4.91
CA SER A 258 -0.10 9.01 -4.81
C SER A 258 -1.57 9.43 -4.91
N ALA A 259 -1.91 10.60 -4.38
CA ALA A 259 -3.26 11.17 -4.46
C ALA A 259 -3.25 12.69 -4.66
N PRO A 260 -4.28 13.27 -5.29
CA PRO A 260 -4.50 14.71 -5.38
C PRO A 260 -4.93 15.31 -4.04
N VAL A 261 -4.81 16.63 -3.94
CA VAL A 261 -5.28 17.42 -2.80
C VAL A 261 -6.81 17.41 -2.75
N ARG A 262 -7.39 17.14 -1.57
CA ARG A 262 -8.85 17.13 -1.35
C ARG A 262 -9.22 17.63 0.05
N ASP A 263 -10.38 18.28 0.14
CA ASP A 263 -10.92 18.86 1.38
C ASP A 263 -11.72 17.86 2.26
N SER A 264 -11.82 16.58 1.84
CA SER A 264 -12.57 15.54 2.56
C SER A 264 -11.74 14.29 2.78
N TYR A 265 -12.04 13.55 3.85
CA TYR A 265 -11.34 12.30 4.18
C TYR A 265 -11.61 11.23 3.12
N GLN A 266 -10.52 10.72 2.52
CA GLN A 266 -10.56 9.52 1.69
C GLN A 266 -10.06 8.32 2.48
N LEU A 267 -10.79 7.22 2.37
CA LEU A 267 -10.39 5.95 2.97
C LEU A 267 -9.63 5.13 1.93
N HIS A 268 -8.37 4.81 2.24
CA HIS A 268 -7.57 3.82 1.53
C HIS A 268 -7.45 2.58 2.42
N ALA A 269 -8.13 1.50 2.03
CA ALA A 269 -8.14 0.25 2.77
C ALA A 269 -7.73 -0.91 1.86
N ALA A 270 -6.41 -1.09 1.74
CA ALA A 270 -5.81 -2.16 0.97
C ALA A 270 -5.66 -3.47 1.76
N VAL A 271 -5.72 -4.59 1.04
CA VAL A 271 -5.37 -5.92 1.57
C VAL A 271 -4.28 -6.53 0.71
N VAL A 272 -3.19 -6.97 1.34
CA VAL A 272 -2.08 -7.62 0.65
C VAL A 272 -1.85 -9.01 1.25
N GLU A 273 -1.94 -10.03 0.39
CA GLU A 273 -1.68 -11.43 0.72
C GLU A 273 -0.43 -11.90 -0.03
N VAL A 274 0.60 -12.30 0.71
CA VAL A 274 1.84 -12.85 0.12
C VAL A 274 2.01 -14.29 0.57
N ILE A 275 2.18 -15.22 -0.35
CA ILE A 275 2.38 -16.64 -0.07
C ILE A 275 3.73 -17.07 -0.63
N ILE A 276 4.64 -17.51 0.24
CA ILE A 276 6.00 -17.91 -0.11
C ILE A 276 6.18 -19.40 0.15
N HIS A 277 6.40 -20.17 -0.92
CA HIS A 277 6.65 -21.60 -0.88
C HIS A 277 8.13 -21.93 -0.60
N LYS A 278 8.47 -23.22 -0.63
CA LYS A 278 9.77 -23.72 -0.22
C LYS A 278 10.91 -23.09 -1.01
N ASP A 279 12.00 -22.70 -0.35
CA ASP A 279 13.20 -22.11 -0.96
C ASP A 279 12.94 -20.84 -1.79
N ALA A 280 11.77 -20.20 -1.64
CA ALA A 280 11.41 -18.99 -2.37
C ALA A 280 11.68 -17.71 -1.57
N GLU A 281 11.94 -16.60 -2.26
CA GLU A 281 12.22 -15.29 -1.65
C GLU A 281 11.35 -14.19 -2.30
N VAL A 282 10.69 -13.41 -1.45
CA VAL A 282 9.91 -12.24 -1.87
C VAL A 282 10.45 -10.99 -1.20
N LYS A 283 10.77 -9.99 -2.00
CA LYS A 283 11.01 -8.61 -1.56
C LYS A 283 9.82 -7.76 -1.93
N TYR A 284 9.19 -7.13 -0.95
CA TYR A 284 8.03 -6.26 -1.15
C TYR A 284 8.36 -4.87 -0.64
N SER A 285 8.46 -3.93 -1.56
CA SER A 285 8.76 -2.53 -1.28
C SER A 285 7.49 -1.69 -1.40
N THR A 286 7.30 -0.72 -0.51
CA THR A 286 6.18 0.22 -0.55
C THR A 286 6.71 1.65 -0.41
N VAL A 287 6.42 2.51 -1.39
CA VAL A 287 6.74 3.94 -1.34
C VAL A 287 5.44 4.72 -1.47
N GLN A 288 5.01 5.31 -0.37
CA GLN A 288 3.73 6.03 -0.31
C GLN A 288 3.96 7.50 0.04
N ASN A 289 3.40 8.39 -0.79
CA ASN A 289 3.34 9.82 -0.52
C ASN A 289 1.91 10.33 -0.73
N TRP A 290 1.20 10.47 0.37
CA TRP A 290 -0.20 10.89 0.38
C TRP A 290 -0.36 12.38 0.69
N PHE A 291 -1.58 12.89 0.52
CA PHE A 291 -1.94 14.23 0.98
C PHE A 291 -2.44 14.19 2.44
N SER A 292 -1.84 15.02 3.29
CA SER A 292 -2.03 14.99 4.76
C SER A 292 -3.34 15.60 5.23
N GLY A 293 -4.05 16.33 4.36
CA GLY A 293 -5.02 17.32 4.80
C GLY A 293 -4.30 18.58 5.30
N GLY A 294 -4.91 19.75 5.14
CA GLY A 294 -4.41 20.99 5.79
C GLY A 294 -4.61 20.94 7.31
N ASP A 295 -4.42 22.08 7.99
CA ASP A 295 -4.44 22.19 9.46
C ASP A 295 -5.73 21.72 10.18
N SER A 296 -6.81 21.37 9.48
CA SER A 296 -8.02 20.83 10.14
C SER A 296 -9.07 20.10 9.28
N ALA A 297 -8.90 19.94 7.96
CA ALA A 297 -9.90 19.27 7.14
C ALA A 297 -9.28 18.45 6.00
N GLY A 298 -9.73 17.19 5.88
CA GLY A 298 -9.36 16.28 4.80
C GLY A 298 -8.12 15.43 5.05
N GLY A 299 -7.59 14.85 3.99
CA GLY A 299 -6.44 13.94 4.02
C GLY A 299 -6.84 12.47 3.95
N ILE A 300 -5.83 11.59 3.93
CA ILE A 300 -6.03 10.16 3.66
C ILE A 300 -5.96 9.34 4.95
N LEU A 301 -6.95 8.46 5.11
CA LEU A 301 -7.00 7.42 6.14
C LEU A 301 -6.47 6.13 5.52
N ASN A 302 -5.26 5.74 5.93
CA ASN A 302 -4.51 4.63 5.35
C ASN A 302 -4.59 3.40 6.28
N PHE A 303 -5.63 2.58 6.10
CA PHE A 303 -5.97 1.45 6.97
C PHE A 303 -5.75 0.12 6.24
N VAL A 304 -4.51 -0.36 6.26
CA VAL A 304 -4.07 -1.47 5.39
C VAL A 304 -3.77 -2.73 6.19
N THR A 305 -4.24 -3.86 5.66
CA THR A 305 -3.90 -5.18 6.17
C THR A 305 -2.96 -5.90 5.20
N LYS A 306 -1.65 -5.87 5.47
CA LYS A 306 -0.65 -6.67 4.73
C LYS A 306 -0.21 -7.88 5.56
N ARG A 307 -0.18 -9.05 4.95
CA ARG A 307 0.29 -10.27 5.62
C ARG A 307 0.95 -11.23 4.65
N ALA A 308 2.14 -11.69 5.03
CA ALA A 308 2.89 -12.72 4.35
C ALA A 308 2.82 -14.04 5.12
N LEU A 309 2.70 -15.14 4.39
CA LEU A 309 2.81 -16.49 4.88
C LEU A 309 4.05 -17.14 4.25
N CYS A 310 5.10 -17.29 5.05
CA CYS A 310 6.23 -18.15 4.73
C CYS A 310 5.81 -19.60 4.99
N GLU A 311 5.09 -20.18 4.03
CA GLU A 311 4.54 -21.54 4.14
C GLU A 311 5.63 -22.60 4.03
N GLY A 312 6.56 -22.42 3.09
CA GLY A 312 7.60 -23.39 2.80
C GLY A 312 8.83 -23.31 3.69
N GLU A 313 9.56 -24.43 3.76
CA GLU A 313 10.90 -24.47 4.36
C GLU A 313 11.84 -23.49 3.64
N ASN A 314 12.71 -22.80 4.37
CA ASN A 314 13.64 -21.78 3.84
C ASN A 314 12.97 -20.59 3.12
N ALA A 315 11.65 -20.43 3.21
CA ALA A 315 10.94 -19.29 2.64
C ALA A 315 11.41 -17.98 3.28
N LYS A 316 11.65 -16.96 2.45
CA LYS A 316 12.08 -15.64 2.91
C LYS A 316 11.12 -14.54 2.45
N MET A 317 10.71 -13.70 3.40
CA MET A 317 9.91 -12.51 3.15
C MET A 317 10.65 -11.28 3.65
N SER A 318 10.71 -10.22 2.84
CA SER A 318 11.26 -8.93 3.24
C SER A 318 10.26 -7.82 2.90
N TRP A 319 9.77 -7.13 3.93
CA TRP A 319 8.96 -5.93 3.81
C TRP A 319 9.86 -4.70 3.93
N THR A 320 9.81 -3.81 2.95
CA THR A 320 10.51 -2.52 3.01
C THR A 320 9.52 -1.41 2.72
N GLN A 321 9.43 -0.40 3.59
CA GLN A 321 8.46 0.67 3.41
C GLN A 321 9.02 2.05 3.75
N SER A 322 8.60 3.04 2.97
CA SER A 322 8.75 4.46 3.22
C SER A 322 7.38 5.12 3.14
N GLU A 323 6.93 5.65 4.26
CA GLU A 323 5.57 6.17 4.44
C GLU A 323 5.61 7.65 4.83
N THR A 324 4.97 8.48 4.01
CA THR A 324 4.73 9.90 4.31
C THR A 324 3.33 10.34 3.86
N GLY A 325 2.84 11.41 4.45
CA GLY A 325 1.73 12.18 3.86
C GLY A 325 0.31 11.74 4.21
N SER A 326 0.05 10.66 4.94
CA SER A 326 -1.33 10.33 5.36
C SER A 326 -1.78 11.18 6.56
N ALA A 327 -3.07 11.47 6.67
CA ALA A 327 -3.61 12.11 7.88
C ALA A 327 -3.56 11.14 9.06
N ILE A 328 -4.01 9.91 8.82
CA ILE A 328 -3.93 8.80 9.77
C ILE A 328 -3.39 7.57 9.06
N THR A 329 -2.33 6.98 9.60
CA THR A 329 -1.80 5.70 9.14
C THR A 329 -2.01 4.62 10.18
N TRP A 330 -2.58 3.50 9.76
CA TRP A 330 -2.78 2.33 10.60
C TRP A 330 -2.40 1.04 9.88
N LYS A 331 -1.20 0.54 10.16
CA LYS A 331 -0.60 -0.56 9.40
C LYS A 331 0.26 -1.48 10.24
N TYR A 332 0.05 -2.79 10.08
CA TYR A 332 0.90 -3.81 10.70
C TYR A 332 1.26 -4.94 9.71
N PRO A 333 2.13 -4.69 8.71
CA PRO A 333 2.63 -5.75 7.85
C PRO A 333 3.17 -6.91 8.69
N SER A 334 2.60 -8.10 8.46
CA SER A 334 2.84 -9.26 9.30
C SER A 334 3.54 -10.36 8.52
N VAL A 335 4.39 -11.15 9.17
CA VAL A 335 5.00 -12.36 8.60
C VAL A 335 4.69 -13.55 9.49
N ILE A 336 4.04 -14.56 8.91
CA ILE A 336 3.81 -15.86 9.53
C ILE A 336 4.92 -16.80 9.06
N LEU A 337 5.85 -17.13 9.95
CA LEU A 337 6.98 -18.01 9.72
C LEU A 337 6.58 -19.46 10.03
N LYS A 338 5.84 -20.07 9.09
CA LYS A 338 5.27 -21.43 9.23
C LYS A 338 6.30 -22.51 8.91
N GLY A 339 7.04 -22.36 7.81
CA GLY A 339 8.06 -23.31 7.39
C GLY A 339 9.32 -23.26 8.26
N ASP A 340 10.00 -24.38 8.40
CA ASP A 340 11.29 -24.46 9.09
C ASP A 340 12.35 -23.62 8.36
N ASN A 341 13.26 -23.01 9.11
CA ASN A 341 14.31 -22.11 8.64
C ASN A 341 13.80 -20.87 7.88
N SER A 342 12.51 -20.55 7.96
CA SER A 342 11.95 -19.37 7.28
C SER A 342 12.43 -18.06 7.92
N ILE A 343 12.53 -17.02 7.09
CA ILE A 343 13.09 -15.71 7.44
C ILE A 343 12.07 -14.62 7.15
N GLY A 344 11.85 -13.72 8.12
CA GLY A 344 10.98 -12.55 7.98
C GLY A 344 11.74 -11.26 8.29
N GLU A 345 11.78 -10.33 7.35
CA GLU A 345 12.45 -9.05 7.50
C GLU A 345 11.43 -7.91 7.36
N PHE A 346 11.61 -6.86 8.15
CA PHE A 346 10.78 -5.65 8.09
C PHE A 346 11.65 -4.42 8.31
N PHE A 347 11.64 -3.53 7.32
CA PHE A 347 12.35 -2.26 7.30
C PHE A 347 11.35 -1.14 7.05
N SER A 348 11.25 -0.18 7.95
CA SER A 348 10.24 0.88 7.86
C SER A 348 10.82 2.25 8.19
N VAL A 349 10.55 3.23 7.32
CA VAL A 349 10.64 4.66 7.62
C VAL A 349 9.24 5.24 7.64
N ALA A 350 8.86 5.86 8.75
CA ALA A 350 7.58 6.56 8.88
C ALA A 350 7.83 8.01 9.30
N LEU A 351 7.43 8.97 8.46
CA LEU A 351 7.49 10.40 8.77
C LEU A 351 6.08 10.92 9.06
N THR A 352 5.94 11.64 10.17
CA THR A 352 4.74 12.42 10.48
C THR A 352 5.11 13.88 10.71
N ASN A 353 4.29 14.79 10.19
CA ASN A 353 4.43 16.24 10.33
C ASN A 353 3.05 16.90 10.59
N GLY A 354 3.04 18.16 11.02
CA GLY A 354 1.81 18.90 11.30
C GLY A 354 0.96 18.20 12.37
N THR A 355 -0.29 17.85 12.06
CA THR A 355 -1.21 17.13 12.97
C THR A 355 -1.41 15.66 12.58
N GLN A 356 -0.53 15.10 11.75
CA GLN A 356 -0.61 13.69 11.32
C GLN A 356 -0.45 12.73 12.50
N GLN A 357 -1.09 11.56 12.37
CA GLN A 357 -1.08 10.53 13.39
C GLN A 357 -0.76 9.17 12.74
N ALA A 358 0.28 8.49 13.21
CA ALA A 358 0.65 7.17 12.72
C ALA A 358 0.69 6.16 13.87
N ASP A 359 0.04 5.01 13.69
CA ASP A 359 0.28 3.80 14.48
C ASP A 359 0.67 2.69 13.51
N THR A 360 1.98 2.50 13.38
CA THR A 360 2.60 1.60 12.41
C THR A 360 3.47 0.58 13.12
N GLY A 361 3.72 -0.55 12.49
CA GLY A 361 4.70 -1.51 12.98
C GLY A 361 4.55 -2.84 12.27
N THR A 362 4.92 -3.93 12.94
CA THR A 362 4.94 -5.25 12.30
C THR A 362 4.59 -6.36 13.28
N LYS A 363 4.16 -7.51 12.75
CA LYS A 363 3.94 -8.71 13.56
C LYS A 363 4.74 -9.87 12.98
N MET A 364 5.69 -10.39 13.75
CA MET A 364 6.48 -11.58 13.42
C MET A 364 5.98 -12.76 14.24
N ILE A 365 5.41 -13.76 13.57
CA ILE A 365 4.83 -14.95 14.21
C ILE A 365 5.70 -16.17 13.85
N HIS A 366 6.49 -16.63 14.81
CA HIS A 366 7.37 -17.78 14.68
C HIS A 366 6.63 -19.07 15.02
N ILE A 367 6.55 -19.99 14.04
CA ILE A 367 5.91 -21.30 14.18
C ILE A 367 6.91 -22.43 13.89
N GLY A 368 7.61 -22.35 12.75
CA GLY A 368 8.62 -23.31 12.33
C GLY A 368 9.91 -23.26 13.17
N ARG A 369 10.72 -24.31 13.08
CA ARG A 369 12.03 -24.42 13.73
C ARG A 369 13.06 -23.52 13.06
N ASN A 370 14.05 -23.05 13.82
CA ASN A 370 15.16 -22.21 13.37
C ASN A 370 14.74 -20.94 12.60
N THR A 371 13.52 -20.45 12.85
CA THR A 371 12.98 -19.28 12.17
C THR A 371 13.69 -18.02 12.63
N LYS A 372 13.90 -17.07 11.71
CA LYS A 372 14.58 -15.80 12.00
C LYS A 372 13.71 -14.61 11.64
N SER A 373 13.74 -13.58 12.46
CA SER A 373 13.15 -12.29 12.09
C SER A 373 14.03 -11.11 12.45
N THR A 374 14.00 -10.11 11.57
CA THR A 374 14.70 -8.83 11.74
C THR A 374 13.70 -7.70 11.56
N ILE A 375 13.64 -6.79 12.52
CA ILE A 375 12.75 -5.63 12.49
C ILE A 375 13.60 -4.39 12.70
N ILE A 376 13.61 -3.49 11.72
CA ILE A 376 14.25 -2.17 11.82
C ILE A 376 13.21 -1.11 11.48
N SER A 377 12.81 -0.33 12.49
CA SER A 377 11.85 0.75 12.35
C SER A 377 12.51 2.08 12.70
N LYS A 378 12.39 3.06 11.79
CA LYS A 378 12.86 4.43 11.94
C LYS A 378 11.64 5.36 11.87
N GLY A 379 11.17 5.83 13.02
CA GLY A 379 10.08 6.81 13.11
C GLY A 379 10.62 8.22 13.18
N ILE A 380 10.06 9.16 12.43
CA ILE A 380 10.37 10.59 12.51
C ILE A 380 9.07 11.34 12.81
N SER A 381 9.11 12.21 13.81
CA SER A 381 7.95 12.98 14.27
C SER A 381 8.31 14.46 14.30
N ALA A 382 7.58 15.27 13.54
CA ALA A 382 7.78 16.71 13.40
C ALA A 382 6.48 17.50 13.68
N GLY A 383 6.60 18.81 13.89
CA GLY A 383 5.47 19.69 14.18
C GLY A 383 4.73 19.29 15.46
N ARG A 384 3.42 19.01 15.35
CA ARG A 384 2.52 18.58 16.45
C ARG A 384 2.08 17.11 16.30
N SER A 385 2.76 16.38 15.43
CA SER A 385 2.34 15.05 15.00
C SER A 385 2.62 13.99 16.07
N GLN A 386 1.95 12.84 15.95
CA GLN A 386 2.10 11.72 16.84
C GLN A 386 2.47 10.47 16.05
N ASN A 387 3.68 9.96 16.25
CA ASN A 387 4.16 8.74 15.62
C ASN A 387 4.26 7.64 16.66
N SER A 388 3.57 6.52 16.44
CA SER A 388 3.56 5.37 17.34
C SER A 388 4.04 4.13 16.60
N TYR A 389 5.14 3.55 17.05
CA TYR A 389 5.53 2.19 16.67
C TYR A 389 4.79 1.18 17.55
N ARG A 390 4.18 0.16 16.94
CA ARG A 390 3.58 -0.99 17.64
C ARG A 390 3.94 -2.29 16.95
N GLY A 391 4.78 -3.07 17.61
CA GLY A 391 5.27 -4.35 17.09
C GLY A 391 4.84 -5.54 17.94
N LEU A 392 4.65 -6.70 17.33
CA LEU A 392 4.47 -7.98 18.03
C LEU A 392 5.50 -8.99 17.53
N VAL A 393 6.27 -9.58 18.45
CA VAL A 393 7.05 -10.78 18.19
C VAL A 393 6.48 -11.92 19.01
N LYS A 394 5.93 -12.93 18.33
CA LYS A 394 5.29 -14.08 18.95
C LYS A 394 6.02 -15.36 18.57
N ILE A 395 6.51 -16.09 19.57
CA ILE A 395 7.22 -17.35 19.41
C ILE A 395 6.37 -18.46 20.01
N LEU A 396 5.83 -19.33 19.14
CA LEU A 396 5.00 -20.46 19.56
C LEU A 396 5.83 -21.62 20.12
N PRO A 397 5.22 -22.55 20.87
CA PRO A 397 5.95 -23.66 21.50
C PRO A 397 6.75 -24.53 20.54
N GLY A 398 6.30 -24.68 19.28
CA GLY A 398 6.97 -25.48 18.26
C GLY A 398 8.20 -24.82 17.61
N ALA A 399 8.40 -23.52 17.82
CA ALA A 399 9.45 -22.74 17.16
C ALA A 399 10.80 -22.84 17.89
N GLU A 400 11.41 -24.03 17.85
CA GLU A 400 12.73 -24.29 18.43
C GLU A 400 13.81 -23.44 17.74
N ASN A 401 14.76 -22.89 18.52
CA ASN A 401 15.85 -22.02 18.07
C ASN A 401 15.39 -20.78 17.27
N ALA A 402 14.18 -20.28 17.52
CA ALA A 402 13.72 -19.03 16.92
C ALA A 402 14.63 -17.86 17.33
N ARG A 403 14.93 -16.98 16.38
CA ARG A 403 15.75 -15.78 16.61
C ARG A 403 15.03 -14.53 16.16
N ASN A 404 15.01 -13.50 16.99
CA ASN A 404 14.52 -12.17 16.62
C ASN A 404 15.53 -11.09 17.03
N TYR A 405 15.74 -10.13 16.13
CA TYR A 405 16.38 -8.85 16.43
C TYR A 405 15.43 -7.72 16.05
N THR A 406 15.11 -6.85 17.00
CA THR A 406 14.23 -5.71 16.79
C THR A 406 14.93 -4.43 17.21
N GLN A 407 15.03 -3.46 16.29
CA GLN A 407 15.54 -2.12 16.54
C GLN A 407 14.47 -1.10 16.17
N CYS A 408 14.09 -0.26 17.14
CA CYS A 408 13.05 0.76 16.98
C CYS A 408 13.61 2.13 17.35
N ASP A 409 14.07 2.87 16.35
CA ASP A 409 14.60 4.21 16.58
C ASP A 409 13.55 5.27 16.23
N SER A 410 13.46 6.29 17.08
CA SER A 410 12.57 7.43 16.89
C SER A 410 13.35 8.72 16.89
N MET A 411 13.06 9.62 15.96
CA MET A 411 13.63 10.96 15.89
C MET A 411 12.54 12.01 16.09
N LEU A 412 12.72 12.88 17.08
CA LEU A 412 11.84 14.03 17.30
C LEU A 412 12.47 15.29 16.70
N ILE A 413 11.67 16.03 15.95
CA ILE A 413 12.01 17.31 15.36
C ILE A 413 11.03 18.35 15.93
N GLY A 414 11.53 19.24 16.79
CA GLY A 414 10.71 20.23 17.50
C GLY A 414 10.43 19.85 18.95
N THR A 415 9.46 20.55 19.57
CA THR A 415 9.11 20.38 20.99
C THR A 415 7.66 19.96 21.24
N GLU A 416 6.80 20.00 20.22
CA GLU A 416 5.37 19.68 20.34
C GLU A 416 4.99 18.31 19.77
N CYS A 417 5.91 17.63 19.08
CA CYS A 417 5.70 16.32 18.49
C CYS A 417 5.86 15.19 19.53
N GLY A 418 5.27 14.03 19.24
CA GLY A 418 5.39 12.83 20.07
C GLY A 418 5.86 11.63 19.26
N ALA A 419 6.74 10.84 19.87
CA ALA A 419 7.13 9.53 19.36
C ALA A 419 6.93 8.48 20.46
N HIS A 420 6.20 7.41 20.16
CA HIS A 420 5.81 6.37 21.11
C HIS A 420 6.22 4.99 20.60
N THR A 421 6.68 4.11 21.48
CA THR A 421 7.11 2.75 21.10
C THR A 421 6.40 1.73 22.00
N PHE A 422 5.59 0.87 21.41
CA PHE A 422 4.79 -0.16 22.09
C PHE A 422 5.16 -1.56 21.59
N PRO A 423 6.28 -2.15 22.08
CA PRO A 423 6.66 -3.50 21.70
C PRO A 423 5.88 -4.55 22.50
N TYR A 424 5.46 -5.62 21.84
CA TYR A 424 4.84 -6.79 22.43
C TYR A 424 5.71 -8.01 22.14
N VAL A 425 6.07 -8.74 23.18
CA VAL A 425 6.91 -9.93 23.08
C VAL A 425 6.22 -11.08 23.81
N GLU A 426 5.84 -12.12 23.06
CA GLU A 426 5.19 -13.32 23.58
C GLU A 426 6.04 -14.54 23.26
N VAL A 427 6.78 -15.07 24.24
CA VAL A 427 7.68 -16.20 24.03
C VAL A 427 7.19 -17.43 24.78
N GLN A 428 6.87 -18.49 24.04
CA GLN A 428 6.39 -19.77 24.56
C GLN A 428 7.37 -20.92 24.31
N ASN A 429 8.62 -20.62 23.91
CA ASN A 429 9.68 -21.60 23.69
C ASN A 429 10.97 -21.16 24.41
N ASN A 430 11.61 -22.09 25.12
CA ASN A 430 12.79 -21.82 25.96
C ASN A 430 14.14 -21.80 25.21
N THR A 431 14.16 -22.20 23.94
CA THR A 431 15.36 -22.16 23.08
C THR A 431 15.47 -20.88 22.25
N ALA A 432 14.47 -20.01 22.35
CA ALA A 432 14.41 -18.77 21.59
C ALA A 432 15.45 -17.74 22.06
N GLN A 433 15.95 -16.96 21.11
CA GLN A 433 16.81 -15.80 21.36
C GLN A 433 16.13 -14.55 20.80
N LEU A 434 15.87 -13.57 21.65
CA LEU A 434 15.21 -12.34 21.25
C LEU A 434 15.93 -11.14 21.83
N GLU A 435 16.15 -10.14 20.98
CA GLU A 435 16.73 -8.86 21.34
C GLU A 435 15.82 -7.73 20.84
N HIS A 436 15.55 -6.77 21.71
CA HIS A 436 14.75 -5.59 21.39
C HIS A 436 15.44 -4.34 21.93
N GLU A 437 15.80 -3.45 21.02
CA GLU A 437 16.41 -2.16 21.30
C GLU A 437 15.48 -1.05 20.80
N ALA A 438 15.34 0.00 21.60
CA ALA A 438 14.60 1.18 21.21
C ALA A 438 15.35 2.44 21.63
N THR A 439 15.62 3.33 20.66
CA THR A 439 16.38 4.56 20.89
C THR A 439 15.55 5.77 20.51
N THR A 440 15.61 6.82 21.33
CA THR A 440 15.03 8.11 20.99
C THR A 440 16.14 9.12 20.75
N SER A 441 16.11 9.73 19.58
CA SER A 441 17.05 10.73 19.11
C SER A 441 16.33 12.06 18.90
N ARG A 442 17.06 13.15 19.05
CA ARG A 442 16.62 14.49 18.66
C ARG A 442 17.74 15.12 17.84
N ILE A 443 17.39 15.93 16.86
CA ILE A 443 18.37 16.73 16.14
C ILE A 443 18.92 17.78 17.12
N GLY A 444 20.21 17.66 17.46
CA GLY A 444 20.85 18.54 18.44
C GLY A 444 21.16 19.91 17.85
N GLU A 445 21.02 20.96 18.66
CA GLU A 445 21.38 22.34 18.28
C GLU A 445 22.84 22.44 17.79
N ASP A 446 23.75 21.71 18.42
CA ASP A 446 25.16 21.65 18.00
C ASP A 446 25.36 21.05 16.60
N GLN A 447 24.57 20.03 16.24
CA GLN A 447 24.66 19.39 14.91
C GLN A 447 24.16 20.35 13.83
N LEU A 448 23.04 21.04 14.08
CA LEU A 448 22.51 22.07 13.19
C LEU A 448 23.48 23.24 13.07
N PHE A 449 23.94 23.78 14.20
CA PHE A 449 24.90 24.89 14.23
C PHE A 449 26.18 24.57 13.46
N TYR A 450 26.71 23.34 13.60
CA TYR A 450 27.87 22.90 12.83
C TYR A 450 27.63 22.91 11.32
N CYS A 451 26.47 22.43 10.86
CA CYS A 451 26.11 22.43 9.44
C CYS A 451 25.93 23.85 8.90
N LEU A 452 25.22 24.70 9.65
CA LEU A 452 25.01 26.12 9.33
C LEU A 452 26.34 26.88 9.23
N GLN A 453 27.28 26.63 10.14
CA GLN A 453 28.62 27.22 10.10
C GLN A 453 29.40 26.84 8.82
N ARG A 454 29.08 25.70 8.21
CA ARG A 454 29.66 25.26 6.94
C ARG A 454 28.92 25.79 5.71
N GLY A 455 27.92 26.66 5.88
CA GLY A 455 27.15 27.26 4.81
C GLY A 455 26.06 26.36 4.24
N ILE A 456 25.74 25.26 4.93
CA ILE A 456 24.60 24.41 4.62
C ILE A 456 23.36 25.09 5.20
N SER A 457 22.25 25.16 4.46
CA SER A 457 21.00 25.72 4.99
C SER A 457 20.42 24.86 6.11
N GLU A 458 19.51 25.41 6.91
CA GLU A 458 18.87 24.66 8.00
C GLU A 458 18.08 23.45 7.48
N ASP A 459 17.28 23.66 6.43
CA ASP A 459 16.49 22.61 5.79
C ASP A 459 17.39 21.52 5.19
N ASP A 460 18.47 21.89 4.49
CA ASP A 460 19.44 20.93 3.93
C ASP A 460 20.16 20.14 5.05
N ALA A 461 20.48 20.79 6.16
CA ALA A 461 21.11 20.15 7.30
C ALA A 461 20.20 19.11 7.95
N ILE A 462 18.92 19.45 8.15
CA ILE A 462 17.90 18.53 8.67
C ILE A 462 17.75 17.34 7.73
N SER A 463 17.54 17.61 6.44
CA SER A 463 17.41 16.56 5.41
C SER A 463 18.62 15.63 5.39
N MET A 464 19.84 16.16 5.48
CA MET A 464 21.07 15.36 5.54
C MET A 464 21.12 14.46 6.78
N ILE A 465 20.79 14.99 7.96
CA ILE A 465 20.81 14.24 9.23
C ILE A 465 19.74 13.13 9.21
N VAL A 466 18.53 13.46 8.77
CA VAL A 466 17.41 12.50 8.70
C VAL A 466 17.69 11.40 7.68
N ASN A 467 18.27 11.74 6.52
CA ASN A 467 18.71 10.74 5.54
C ASN A 467 19.79 9.82 6.12
N GLY A 468 20.73 10.35 6.89
CA GLY A 468 21.72 9.56 7.63
C GLY A 468 21.08 8.61 8.65
N PHE A 469 20.04 9.06 9.34
CA PHE A 469 19.26 8.25 10.29
C PHE A 469 18.49 7.10 9.62
N CYS A 470 17.96 7.34 8.42
CA CYS A 470 17.18 6.37 7.66
C CYS A 470 18.01 5.44 6.76
N LYS A 471 19.34 5.63 6.73
CA LYS A 471 20.26 4.94 5.81
C LYS A 471 20.07 3.42 5.78
N ASP A 472 19.95 2.79 6.95
CA ASP A 472 19.84 1.33 7.07
C ASP A 472 18.56 0.77 6.43
N VAL A 473 17.49 1.57 6.35
CA VAL A 473 16.24 1.18 5.68
C VAL A 473 16.33 1.48 4.19
N PHE A 474 16.87 2.65 3.81
CA PHE A 474 17.00 3.02 2.40
C PHE A 474 17.98 2.12 1.62
N SER A 475 18.96 1.49 2.29
CA SER A 475 19.81 0.49 1.65
C SER A 475 19.09 -0.79 1.25
N GLU A 476 17.91 -1.06 1.83
CA GLU A 476 17.09 -2.25 1.51
C GLU A 476 16.07 -1.97 0.40
N LEU A 477 15.90 -0.70 -0.01
CA LEU A 477 15.11 -0.33 -1.19
C LEU A 477 15.95 -0.47 -2.47
N PRO A 478 15.34 -0.82 -3.61
CA PRO A 478 16.01 -0.70 -4.90
C PRO A 478 16.47 0.74 -5.16
N LEU A 479 17.61 0.91 -5.82
CA LEU A 479 18.34 2.19 -5.90
C LEU A 479 17.46 3.34 -6.43
N GLU A 480 16.68 3.08 -7.48
CA GLU A 480 15.80 4.07 -8.12
C GLU A 480 14.75 4.59 -7.12
N PHE A 481 14.14 3.70 -6.35
CA PHE A 481 13.13 4.04 -5.35
C PHE A 481 13.72 4.60 -4.06
N ALA A 482 14.94 4.23 -3.69
CA ALA A 482 15.64 4.83 -2.57
C ALA A 482 15.89 6.33 -2.79
N VAL A 483 16.28 6.71 -4.02
CA VAL A 483 16.46 8.12 -4.40
C VAL A 483 15.13 8.88 -4.36
N GLU A 484 14.06 8.26 -4.86
CA GLU A 484 12.73 8.89 -4.83
C GLU A 484 12.21 9.08 -3.40
N ALA A 485 12.32 8.05 -2.56
CA ALA A 485 11.95 8.13 -1.14
C ALA A 485 12.73 9.24 -0.41
N GLN A 486 14.02 9.40 -0.68
CA GLN A 486 14.84 10.47 -0.09
C GLN A 486 14.37 11.87 -0.52
N LYS A 487 14.01 12.06 -1.80
CA LYS A 487 13.49 13.33 -2.29
C LYS A 487 12.13 13.67 -1.67
N LEU A 488 11.23 12.69 -1.61
CA LEU A 488 9.90 12.86 -1.01
C LEU A 488 9.99 13.18 0.49
N LEU A 489 10.94 12.54 1.18
CA LEU A 489 11.23 12.84 2.58
C LEU A 489 11.77 14.27 2.75
N ALA A 490 12.68 14.72 1.90
CA ALA A 490 13.23 16.08 1.95
C ALA A 490 12.13 17.14 1.77
N ILE A 491 11.26 16.98 0.78
CA ILE A 491 10.13 17.88 0.52
C ILE A 491 9.17 17.90 1.72
N SER A 492 8.89 16.74 2.32
CA SER A 492 7.99 16.64 3.48
C SER A 492 8.56 17.29 4.74
N LEU A 493 9.89 17.44 4.81
CA LEU A 493 10.61 18.05 5.93
C LEU A 493 10.82 19.56 5.75
N GLU A 494 10.79 20.09 4.53
CA GLU A 494 10.83 21.53 4.26
C GLU A 494 9.72 22.24 5.06
N HIS A 495 10.08 23.30 5.78
CA HIS A 495 9.17 24.06 6.67
C HIS A 495 8.58 23.29 7.87
N SER A 496 9.10 22.11 8.22
CA SER A 496 8.63 21.32 9.39
C SER A 496 9.19 21.80 10.73
N VAL A 497 10.17 22.71 10.68
CA VAL A 497 10.76 23.38 11.85
C VAL A 497 10.36 24.85 11.79
N GLY A 498 9.19 25.16 12.34
CA GLY A 498 8.63 26.52 12.35
C GLY A 498 7.20 26.56 12.81
#